data_AF-A0A8J7MCV1-F1
#
_entry.id   AF-A0A8J7MCV1-F1
#
_cell.length_a   1.000
_cell.length_b   1.000
_cell.length_c   1.000
_cell.angle_alpha   90.00
_cell.angle_beta   90.00
_cell.angle_gamma   90.00
#
_symmetry.space_group_name_H-M   'P 1'
#
loop_
_entity.id
_entity.type
_entity.pdbx_description
1 polymer ?
#
loop_
_entity_poly.entity_id
_entity_poly.type
_entity_poly.pdbx_seq_one_letter_code
_entity_poly.pdbx_strand_id
1 'polypeptide(L)'
;MPIHQDTIDKFSSIALSAIKAAYGTEDDEYGSTLFVAHHLEELEASYWQSHFKVDVPEASQILDSLVLSPYCIDEEDEVINNLDFTLPGEVTNYLICVCFEGDEVIDITMES
;
A
#
# COMPACT_ATOMS: atom_id res chain seq x y z
N MET A 1 -21.54 -4.07 -13.60
CA MET A 1 -20.76 -5.30 -13.95
C MET A 1 -19.74 -5.45 -12.84
N PRO A 2 -19.43 -6.66 -12.34
CA PRO A 2 -18.39 -6.78 -11.30
C PRO A 2 -17.08 -6.23 -11.85
N ILE A 3 -16.33 -5.49 -11.03
CA ILE A 3 -14.97 -5.08 -11.37
C ILE A 3 -14.20 -6.35 -11.75
N HIS A 4 -13.66 -6.39 -12.97
CA HIS A 4 -12.85 -7.52 -13.40
C HIS A 4 -11.57 -7.55 -12.57
N GLN A 5 -11.22 -8.73 -12.05
CA GLN A 5 -9.98 -8.97 -11.29
C GLN A 5 -8.76 -8.39 -12.03
N ASP A 6 -8.71 -8.52 -13.36
CA ASP A 6 -7.68 -7.93 -14.22
C ASP A 6 -7.52 -6.40 -14.05
N THR A 7 -8.61 -5.67 -13.82
CA THR A 7 -8.58 -4.23 -13.56
C THR A 7 -7.92 -3.97 -12.21
N ILE A 8 -8.33 -4.68 -11.16
CA ILE A 8 -7.75 -4.54 -9.81
C ILE A 8 -6.25 -4.84 -9.84
N ASP A 9 -5.83 -5.91 -10.51
CA ASP A 9 -4.42 -6.26 -10.66
C ASP A 9 -3.62 -5.18 -11.42
N LYS A 10 -4.22 -4.59 -12.47
CA LYS A 10 -3.62 -3.47 -13.21
C LYS A 10 -3.44 -2.24 -12.31
N PHE A 11 -4.51 -1.80 -11.65
CA PHE A 11 -4.47 -0.61 -10.79
C PHE A 11 -3.56 -0.84 -9.59
N SER A 12 -3.56 -2.04 -9.01
CA SER A 12 -2.65 -2.44 -7.93
C SER A 12 -1.18 -2.29 -8.34
N SER A 13 -0.83 -2.77 -9.54
CA SER A 13 0.53 -2.62 -10.07
C SER A 13 0.92 -1.16 -10.29
N ILE A 14 -0.03 -0.33 -10.76
CA ILE A 14 0.18 1.12 -10.92
C ILE A 14 0.38 1.79 -9.57
N ALA A 15 -0.47 1.47 -8.59
CA ALA A 15 -0.38 1.99 -7.21
C ALA A 15 0.98 1.69 -6.61
N LEU A 16 1.41 0.41 -6.63
CA LEU A 16 2.69 -0.01 -6.08
C LEU A 16 3.86 0.69 -6.77
N SER A 17 3.77 0.89 -8.09
CA SER A 17 4.79 1.65 -8.81
C SER A 17 4.80 3.12 -8.43
N ALA A 18 3.64 3.74 -8.21
CA ALA A 18 3.51 5.13 -7.80
C ALA A 18 4.01 5.33 -6.37
N ILE A 19 3.59 4.49 -5.42
CA ILE A 19 4.08 4.42 -4.04
C ILE A 19 5.61 4.34 -4.01
N LYS A 20 6.21 3.43 -4.79
CA LYS A 20 7.67 3.28 -4.86
C LYS A 20 8.37 4.48 -5.51
N ALA A 21 7.73 5.14 -6.47
CA ALA A 21 8.27 6.33 -7.13
C ALA A 21 8.15 7.58 -6.25
N ALA A 22 7.08 7.66 -5.46
CA ALA A 22 6.81 8.71 -4.48
C ALA A 22 7.70 8.55 -3.25
N TYR A 23 8.01 7.32 -2.85
CA TYR A 23 8.89 7.02 -1.72
C TYR A 23 10.22 7.76 -1.79
N GLY A 24 10.53 8.52 -0.74
CA GLY A 24 11.75 9.33 -0.64
C GLY A 24 11.69 10.68 -1.35
N THR A 25 10.53 11.07 -1.88
CA THR A 25 10.27 12.44 -2.37
C THR A 25 9.70 13.31 -1.26
N GLU A 26 9.91 14.64 -1.34
CA GLU A 26 9.38 15.60 -0.36
C GLU A 26 7.84 15.65 -0.33
N ASP A 27 7.18 15.29 -1.44
CA ASP A 27 5.71 15.28 -1.56
C ASP A 27 5.09 14.07 -0.84
N ASP A 28 5.83 12.97 -0.72
CA ASP A 28 5.39 11.71 -0.07
C ASP A 28 5.83 11.61 1.39
N GLU A 29 6.29 12.72 2.00
CA GLU A 29 6.75 12.74 3.39
C GLU A 29 5.69 12.19 4.36
N TYR A 30 4.40 12.29 4.01
CA TYR A 30 3.26 11.79 4.80
C TYR A 30 2.58 10.53 4.23
N GLY A 31 3.07 10.02 3.11
CA GLY A 31 2.51 8.85 2.43
C GLY A 31 3.34 7.60 2.68
N SER A 32 3.93 7.08 1.62
CA SER A 32 4.71 5.83 1.61
C SER A 32 5.92 5.90 2.54
N THR A 33 6.58 7.06 2.59
CA THR A 33 7.76 7.30 3.40
C THR A 33 7.44 7.26 4.90
N LEU A 34 6.39 7.98 5.32
CA LEU A 34 5.91 7.95 6.70
C LEU A 34 5.45 6.57 7.10
N PHE A 35 4.67 5.91 6.24
CA PHE A 35 4.16 4.57 6.48
C PHE A 35 5.30 3.61 6.79
N VAL A 36 6.33 3.55 5.94
CA VAL A 36 7.47 2.65 6.17
C VAL A 36 8.20 3.00 7.46
N ALA A 37 8.46 4.28 7.73
CA ALA A 37 9.16 4.71 8.94
C ALA A 37 8.39 4.31 10.21
N HIS A 38 7.08 4.61 10.25
CA HIS A 38 6.21 4.22 11.36
C HIS A 38 6.20 2.71 11.58
N HIS A 39 6.04 1.92 10.52
CA HIS A 39 6.00 0.47 10.65
C HIS A 39 7.34 -0.11 11.12
N LEU A 40 8.46 0.42 10.63
CA LEU A 40 9.79 -0.02 11.08
C LEU A 40 10.03 0.28 12.57
N GLU A 41 9.45 1.35 13.11
CA GLU A 41 9.56 1.70 14.53
C GLU A 41 8.50 1.01 15.41
N GLU A 42 7.27 0.82 14.91
CA GLU A 42 6.16 0.25 15.67
C GLU A 42 6.13 -1.29 15.65
N LEU A 43 6.56 -1.92 14.54
CA LEU A 43 6.53 -3.38 14.42
C LEU A 43 7.76 -4.05 15.05
N GLU A 44 7.50 -5.11 15.80
CA GLU A 44 8.57 -5.91 16.39
C GLU A 44 9.40 -6.66 15.33
N ALA A 45 10.71 -6.78 15.57
CA ALA A 45 11.62 -7.60 14.76
C ALA A 45 11.13 -9.05 14.56
N SER A 46 10.36 -9.58 15.50
CA SER A 46 9.68 -10.88 15.43
C SER A 46 8.81 -11.02 14.16
N TYR A 47 8.06 -9.98 13.81
CA TYR A 47 7.21 -9.96 12.62
C TYR A 47 8.05 -9.99 11.35
N TRP A 48 9.04 -9.09 11.28
CA TRP A 48 9.96 -8.99 10.16
C TRP A 48 10.75 -10.29 9.93
N GLN A 49 11.23 -10.92 11.00
CA GLN A 49 11.91 -12.21 10.93
C GLN A 49 10.99 -13.33 10.45
N SER A 50 9.72 -13.32 10.85
CA SER A 50 8.77 -14.33 10.40
C SER A 50 8.49 -14.23 8.90
N HIS A 51 8.20 -13.02 8.41
CA HIS A 51 7.80 -12.74 7.03
C HIS A 51 8.97 -12.57 6.05
N PHE A 52 9.98 -11.80 6.42
CA PHE A 52 11.10 -11.40 5.55
C PHE A 52 12.42 -12.09 5.89
N LYS A 53 12.50 -12.86 6.98
CA LYS A 53 13.73 -13.51 7.48
C LYS A 53 14.87 -12.53 7.79
N VAL A 54 14.51 -11.28 8.09
CA VAL A 54 15.44 -10.21 8.46
C VAL A 54 14.89 -9.47 9.68
N ASP A 55 15.78 -8.91 10.50
CA ASP A 55 15.38 -8.12 11.67
C ASP A 55 14.77 -6.76 11.29
N VAL A 56 15.28 -6.17 10.21
CA VAL A 56 14.83 -4.87 9.68
C VAL A 56 14.81 -4.98 8.16
N PRO A 57 13.62 -5.08 7.53
CA PRO A 57 13.51 -5.12 6.08
C PRO A 57 13.77 -3.74 5.48
N GLU A 58 14.22 -3.72 4.23
CA GLU A 58 14.33 -2.47 3.50
C GLU A 58 12.95 -1.93 3.14
N ALA A 59 12.83 -0.60 3.05
CA ALA A 59 11.60 0.07 2.64
C ALA A 59 11.01 -0.50 1.34
N SER A 60 11.88 -0.74 0.35
CA SER A 60 11.50 -1.37 -0.91
C SER A 60 10.86 -2.74 -0.73
N GLN A 61 11.31 -3.56 0.22
CA GLN A 61 10.72 -4.86 0.52
C GLN A 61 9.35 -4.74 1.19
N ILE A 62 9.21 -3.78 2.11
CA ILE A 62 7.94 -3.46 2.75
C ILE A 62 6.92 -3.06 1.68
N LEU A 63 7.28 -2.09 0.83
CA LEU A 63 6.44 -1.60 -0.25
C LEU A 63 6.12 -2.69 -1.29
N ASP A 64 7.04 -3.62 -1.55
CA ASP A 64 6.80 -4.75 -2.45
C ASP A 64 5.87 -5.83 -1.86
N SER A 65 5.79 -5.89 -0.53
CA SER A 65 4.96 -6.87 0.18
C SER A 65 3.59 -6.34 0.56
N LEU A 66 3.30 -5.07 0.24
CA LEU A 66 1.98 -4.48 0.43
C LEU A 66 0.94 -5.32 -0.32
N VAL A 67 -0.11 -5.69 0.39
CA VAL A 67 -1.25 -6.43 -0.15
C VAL A 67 -2.47 -5.53 -0.18
N LEU A 68 -3.30 -5.73 -1.21
CA LEU A 68 -4.54 -4.98 -1.34
C LEU A 68 -5.49 -5.35 -0.19
N SER A 69 -6.06 -4.34 0.45
CA SER A 69 -7.03 -4.54 1.52
C SER A 69 -8.32 -5.13 0.93
N PRO A 70 -8.86 -6.22 1.50
CA PRO A 70 -10.12 -6.79 1.04
C PRO A 70 -11.31 -5.86 1.29
N TYR A 71 -11.14 -4.84 2.13
CA TYR A 71 -12.17 -3.84 2.44
C TYR A 71 -12.27 -2.72 1.41
N CYS A 72 -11.30 -2.61 0.49
CA CYS A 72 -11.26 -1.54 -0.50
C CYS A 72 -12.05 -1.88 -1.78
N ILE A 73 -12.20 -3.16 -2.10
CA ILE A 73 -12.94 -3.59 -3.28
C ILE A 73 -14.42 -3.68 -2.90
N ASP A 74 -15.15 -2.59 -3.08
CA ASP A 74 -16.61 -2.66 -3.09
C ASP A 74 -17.03 -3.26 -4.44
N GLU A 75 -17.55 -4.49 -4.43
CA GLU A 75 -17.97 -5.21 -5.65
C GLU A 75 -19.10 -4.48 -6.41
N GLU A 76 -19.73 -3.49 -5.78
CA GLU A 76 -20.78 -2.65 -6.36
C GLU A 76 -20.24 -1.45 -7.15
N ASP A 77 -18.98 -1.04 -6.96
CA ASP A 77 -18.40 0.09 -7.68
C ASP A 77 -18.04 -0.31 -9.13
N GLU A 78 -18.33 0.57 -10.11
CA GLU A 78 -17.97 0.32 -11.51
C GLU A 78 -16.56 0.81 -11.86
N VAL A 79 -15.95 1.60 -10.98
CA VAL A 79 -14.66 2.28 -11.19
C VAL A 79 -13.79 2.22 -9.94
N ILE A 80 -12.50 1.97 -10.13
CA ILE A 80 -11.51 2.01 -9.04
C ILE A 80 -11.10 3.47 -8.84
N ASN A 81 -11.65 4.11 -7.81
CA ASN A 81 -11.30 5.49 -7.45
C ASN A 81 -10.20 5.54 -6.38
N ASN A 82 -10.14 4.54 -5.51
CA ASN A 82 -9.13 4.41 -4.48
C ASN A 82 -8.74 2.94 -4.29
N LEU A 83 -7.49 2.70 -3.88
CA LEU A 83 -7.00 1.39 -3.47
C LEU A 83 -6.27 1.50 -2.15
N ASP A 84 -6.72 0.70 -1.17
CA ASP A 84 -6.09 0.63 0.14
C ASP A 84 -5.13 -0.55 0.17
N PHE A 85 -3.91 -0.29 0.63
CA PHE A 85 -2.87 -1.27 0.82
C PHE A 85 -2.54 -1.44 2.28
N THR A 86 -2.27 -2.67 2.68
CA THR A 86 -1.87 -3.00 4.05
C THR A 86 -0.73 -4.00 4.06
N LEU A 87 -0.16 -4.21 5.24
CA LEU A 87 0.85 -5.24 5.45
C LEU A 87 0.21 -6.62 5.56
N PRO A 88 0.89 -7.66 5.03
CA PRO A 88 0.39 -9.02 5.11
C PRO A 88 0.35 -9.49 6.57
N GLY A 89 -0.78 -10.06 6.97
CA GLY A 89 -0.99 -10.57 8.32
C GLY A 89 -1.64 -9.59 9.29
N GLU A 90 -2.23 -8.50 8.80
CA GLU A 90 -3.06 -7.56 9.59
C GLU A 90 -2.35 -7.10 10.87
N VAL A 91 -1.05 -6.85 10.77
CA VAL A 91 -0.21 -6.52 11.92
C VAL A 91 -0.43 -5.11 12.44
N THR A 92 -1.00 -4.24 11.61
CA THR A 92 -1.38 -2.88 11.94
C THR A 92 -2.73 -2.57 11.33
N ASN A 93 -3.37 -1.51 11.84
CA ASN A 93 -4.59 -0.93 11.26
C ASN A 93 -4.28 0.19 10.26
N TYR A 94 -3.00 0.45 9.98
CA TYR A 94 -2.61 1.49 9.04
C TYR A 94 -2.78 0.98 7.61
N LEU A 95 -3.36 1.83 6.78
CA LEU A 95 -3.60 1.58 5.36
C LEU A 95 -2.91 2.68 4.54
N ILE A 96 -2.35 2.31 3.40
CA ILE A 96 -2.00 3.31 2.37
C ILE A 96 -3.15 3.39 1.40
N CYS A 97 -3.86 4.50 1.40
CA CYS A 97 -4.88 4.81 0.40
C CYS A 97 -4.22 5.49 -0.80
N VAL A 98 -4.40 4.90 -1.98
CA VAL A 98 -3.96 5.48 -3.25
C VAL A 98 -5.19 5.91 -4.02
N CYS A 99 -5.32 7.22 -4.24
CA CYS A 99 -6.41 7.79 -5.02
C CYS A 99 -6.06 7.83 -6.51
N PHE A 100 -7.01 7.41 -7.34
CA PHE A 100 -6.90 7.38 -8.79
C PHE A 100 -7.93 8.33 -9.41
N GLU A 101 -7.50 9.04 -10.45
CA GLU A 101 -8.39 9.75 -11.36
C GLU A 101 -8.22 9.15 -12.76
N GLY A 102 -9.13 8.25 -13.13
CA GLY A 102 -9.01 7.50 -14.38
C GLY A 102 -7.93 6.42 -14.31
N ASP A 103 -6.83 6.58 -15.06
CA ASP A 103 -5.68 5.66 -15.07
C ASP A 103 -4.44 6.24 -14.36
N GLU A 104 -4.56 7.44 -13.77
CA GLU A 104 -3.45 8.16 -13.13
C GLU A 104 -3.63 8.22 -11.60
N VAL A 105 -2.52 8.09 -10.87
CA VAL A 105 -2.49 8.27 -9.41
C VAL A 105 -2.41 9.76 -9.13
N ILE A 106 -3.39 10.27 -8.38
CA ILE A 106 -3.46 11.69 -8.02
C ILE A 106 -2.92 11.98 -6.62
N ASP A 107 -3.04 11.01 -5.70
CA ASP A 107 -2.70 11.23 -4.30
C ASP A 107 -2.39 9.90 -3.60
N ILE A 108 -1.47 9.94 -2.63
CA ILE A 108 -1.06 8.78 -1.83
C ILE A 108 -1.06 9.24 -0.37
N THR A 109 -1.95 8.68 0.43
CA THR A 109 -2.10 9.07 1.84
C THR A 109 -2.12 7.86 2.75
N MET A 110 -1.61 8.03 3.97
CA MET A 110 -1.75 7.03 5.01
C MET A 110 -3.07 7.25 5.76
N GLU A 111 -3.92 6.24 5.82
CA GLU A 111 -5.09 6.17 6.70
C GLU A 111 -4.78 5.36 7.96
N SER A 112 -5.31 5.80 9.10
CA SER A 112 -5.10 5.23 10.44
C SER A 112 -6.39 5.14 11.24
#